data_AF-A0A6G0XZR6-F1
#
_entry.id   AF-A0A6G0XZR6-F1
#
_cell.length_a   1.000
_cell.length_b   1.000
_cell.length_c   1.000
_cell.angle_alpha   90.00
_cell.angle_beta   90.00
_cell.angle_gamma   90.00
#
_symmetry.space_group_name_H-M   'P 1'
#
loop_
_entity.id
_entity.type
_entity.pdbx_description
1 polymer ?
#
loop_
_entity_poly.entity_id
_entity_poly.type
_entity_poly.pdbx_seq_one_letter_code
_entity_poly.pdbx_strand_id
1 'polypeptide(L)'
;MTIEIILKLCDRIQDFKYFSIAFDKSTDISDTAQLVIFVRGVNELFQITEEMLKLISLKGTTKGEDIFHAVENSLCELIWKLFLEYQLMVHLLWLAKKKEL
;
A
#
# COMPACT_ATOMS: atom_id res chain seq x y z
N MET A 1 8.51 1.11 10.86
CA MET A 1 8.15 -0.14 10.15
C MET A 1 7.22 0.10 8.95
N THR A 2 5.97 0.57 9.09
CA THR A 2 5.06 0.76 7.93
C THR A 2 5.46 1.90 6.96
N ILE A 3 6.13 2.94 7.45
CA ILE A 3 6.56 4.08 6.61
C ILE A 3 7.72 3.69 5.67
N GLU A 4 8.70 2.92 6.15
CA GLU A 4 9.84 2.47 5.33
C GLU A 4 9.41 1.54 4.18
N ILE A 5 8.39 0.70 4.42
CA ILE A 5 7.84 -0.19 3.39
C ILE A 5 7.18 0.64 2.28
N ILE A 6 6.39 1.66 2.65
CA ILE A 6 5.71 2.53 1.67
C ILE A 6 6.74 3.31 0.84
N LEU A 7 7.79 3.86 1.46
CA LEU A 7 8.82 4.61 0.72
C LEU A 7 9.57 3.72 -0.28
N LYS A 8 10.00 2.52 0.15
CA LYS A 8 10.64 1.54 -0.73
C LYS A 8 9.72 1.10 -1.87
N LEU A 9 8.44 0.99 -1.58
CA LEU A 9 7.44 0.64 -2.57
C LEU A 9 7.24 1.76 -3.58
N CYS A 10 7.15 3.02 -3.14
CA CYS A 10 7.05 4.18 -4.01
C CYS A 10 8.24 4.27 -4.98
N ASP A 11 9.46 4.03 -4.50
CA ASP A 11 10.66 3.93 -5.35
C ASP A 11 10.52 2.84 -6.41
N ARG A 12 10.07 1.63 -6.03
CA ARG A 12 9.96 0.50 -6.97
C ARG A 12 8.80 0.64 -7.95
N ILE A 13 7.68 1.25 -7.53
CA ILE A 13 6.51 1.47 -8.39
C ILE A 13 6.85 2.46 -9.50
N GLN A 14 7.76 3.41 -9.29
CA GLN A 14 8.22 4.31 -10.35
C GLN A 14 8.86 3.57 -11.53
N ASP A 15 9.47 2.40 -11.27
CA ASP A 15 10.08 1.55 -12.29
C ASP A 15 9.08 0.57 -12.95
N PHE A 16 7.84 0.48 -12.45
CA PHE A 16 6.86 -0.46 -13.00
C PHE A 16 6.24 0.06 -14.28
N LYS A 17 6.34 -0.72 -15.36
CA LYS A 17 5.62 -0.50 -16.62
C LYS A 17 4.20 -1.03 -16.57
N TYR A 18 4.02 -2.16 -15.90
CA TYR A 18 2.72 -2.76 -15.63
C TYR A 18 2.67 -3.19 -14.17
N PHE A 19 1.50 -3.15 -13.55
CA PHE A 19 1.30 -3.65 -12.19
C PHE A 19 -0.04 -4.37 -12.04
N SER A 20 -0.13 -5.21 -11.02
CA SER A 20 -1.36 -5.87 -10.57
C SER A 20 -1.40 -5.93 -9.05
N ILE A 21 -2.61 -6.05 -8.50
CA ILE A 21 -2.82 -6.28 -7.06
C ILE A 21 -3.24 -7.73 -6.89
N ALA A 22 -2.59 -8.44 -5.98
CA ALA A 22 -2.90 -9.82 -5.63
C ALA A 22 -3.32 -9.91 -4.16
N PHE A 23 -4.22 -10.85 -3.89
CA PHE A 23 -4.75 -11.11 -2.56
C PHE A 23 -4.47 -12.55 -2.18
N ASP A 24 -3.94 -12.77 -0.98
CA ASP A 24 -3.77 -14.11 -0.42
C ASP A 24 -4.46 -14.21 0.94
N LYS A 25 -5.14 -15.33 1.18
CA LYS A 25 -5.82 -15.59 2.45
C LYS A 25 -5.00 -16.62 3.21
N SER A 26 -4.46 -16.21 4.35
CA SER A 26 -3.86 -17.13 5.31
C SER A 26 -4.74 -17.24 6.55
N THR A 27 -4.55 -18.32 7.31
CA THR A 27 -5.07 -18.43 8.69
C THR A 27 -3.88 -18.29 9.64
N ASP A 28 -4.02 -17.44 10.65
CA ASP A 28 -3.00 -17.34 11.68
C ASP A 28 -3.10 -18.47 12.71
N ILE A 29 -2.12 -18.53 13.61
CA ILE A 29 -2.04 -19.52 14.70
C ILE A 29 -3.27 -19.51 15.62
N SER A 30 -4.05 -18.43 15.64
CA SER A 30 -5.28 -18.29 16.42
C SER A 30 -6.56 -18.58 15.62
N ASP A 31 -6.43 -19.23 14.46
CA ASP A 31 -7.53 -19.53 13.54
C ASP A 31 -8.28 -18.27 13.05
N THR A 32 -7.64 -17.10 13.14
CA THR A 32 -8.17 -15.87 12.57
C THR A 32 -7.74 -15.78 11.11
N ALA A 33 -8.71 -15.57 10.23
CA ALA A 33 -8.42 -15.35 8.82
C ALA A 33 -7.68 -14.02 8.64
N GLN A 34 -6.60 -14.04 7.90
CA GLN A 34 -5.82 -12.86 7.51
C GLN A 34 -5.83 -12.73 5.99
N LEU A 35 -5.96 -11.49 5.52
CA LEU A 35 -5.85 -11.12 4.12
C LEU A 35 -4.56 -10.35 3.90
N VAL A 36 -3.71 -10.86 3.03
CA VAL A 36 -2.48 -10.22 2.60
C VAL A 36 -2.72 -9.56 1.25
N ILE A 37 -2.39 -8.28 1.15
CA ILE A 37 -2.42 -7.55 -0.12
C ILE A 37 -0.99 -7.43 -0.63
N PHE A 38 -0.77 -7.84 -1.87
CA PHE A 38 0.49 -7.68 -2.59
C PHE A 38 0.32 -6.78 -3.80
N VAL A 39 1.36 -6.03 -4.13
CA VAL A 39 1.51 -5.41 -5.45
C VAL A 39 2.58 -6.17 -6.23
N ARG A 40 2.26 -6.52 -7.46
CA ARG A 40 3.17 -7.15 -8.41
C ARG A 40 3.42 -6.19 -9.56
N GLY A 41 4.68 -5.86 -9.80
CA GLY A 41 5.10 -5.00 -10.89
C GLY A 41 5.99 -5.72 -11.90
N VAL A 42 5.95 -5.25 -13.14
CA VAL A 42 6.87 -5.65 -14.20
C VAL A 42 7.51 -4.38 -14.76
N ASN A 43 8.84 -4.32 -14.76
CA ASN A 43 9.58 -3.19 -15.34
C ASN A 43 9.85 -3.40 -16.84
N GLU A 44 10.53 -2.45 -17.48
CA GLU A 44 10.86 -2.52 -18.92
C GLU A 44 11.79 -3.68 -19.28
N LEU A 45 12.57 -4.16 -18.30
CA LEU A 45 13.44 -5.32 -18.43
C LEU A 45 12.70 -6.65 -18.18
N PHE A 46 11.36 -6.61 -18.09
CA PHE A 46 10.50 -7.75 -17.76
C PHE A 46 10.82 -8.41 -16.41
N GLN A 47 11.48 -7.69 -15.49
CA GLN A 47 11.72 -8.17 -14.14
C GLN A 47 10.44 -8.03 -13.32
N ILE A 48 10.02 -9.14 -12.72
CA ILE A 48 8.85 -9.20 -11.86
C ILE A 48 9.27 -8.88 -10.43
N THR A 49 8.60 -7.93 -9.81
CA THR A 49 8.76 -7.60 -8.39
C THR A 49 7.44 -7.83 -7.68
N GLU A 50 7.46 -8.48 -6.51
CA GLU A 50 6.30 -8.64 -5.63
C GLU A 50 6.63 -8.05 -4.26
N GLU A 51 5.76 -7.19 -3.75
CA GLU A 51 5.93 -6.53 -2.44
C GLU A 51 4.60 -6.56 -1.66
N MET A 52 4.70 -6.85 -0.37
CA MET A 52 3.54 -6.89 0.54
C MET A 52 3.14 -5.48 0.95
N LEU A 53 1.91 -5.09 0.63
CA LEU A 53 1.33 -3.78 0.95
C LEU A 53 0.80 -3.72 2.38
N LYS A 54 -0.02 -4.71 2.75
CA LYS A 54 -0.76 -4.69 4.01
C LYS A 54 -1.19 -6.09 4.42
N LEU A 55 -1.22 -6.31 5.73
CA LEU A 55 -1.87 -7.44 6.37
C LEU A 55 -3.15 -6.95 7.03
N ILE A 56 -4.27 -7.61 6.76
CA ILE A 56 -5.57 -7.27 7.33
C ILE A 56 -6.08 -8.50 8.09
N SER A 57 -6.36 -8.32 9.39
CA SER A 57 -7.05 -9.35 10.17
C SER A 57 -8.55 -9.26 9.88
N LEU A 58 -9.13 -10.33 9.33
CA LEU A 58 -10.57 -10.46 9.09
C LEU A 58 -11.22 -10.94 10.39
N LYS A 59 -11.66 -10.00 11.22
CA LYS A 59 -12.38 -10.31 12.47
C LYS A 59 -13.85 -10.55 12.15
N GLY A 60 -14.30 -11.82 12.19
CA GLY A 60 -15.70 -12.19 11.98
C GLY A 60 -15.91 -13.14 10.80
N THR A 61 -16.81 -12.79 9.88
CA THR A 61 -17.16 -13.61 8.72
C THR A 61 -16.14 -13.48 7.58
N THR A 62 -15.93 -14.55 6.81
CA THR A 62 -15.06 -14.55 5.63
C THR A 62 -15.86 -14.53 4.34
N LYS A 63 -16.97 -13.79 4.29
CA LYS A 63 -17.76 -13.67 3.06
C LYS A 63 -17.02 -12.79 2.06
N GLY A 64 -17.32 -12.95 0.77
CA GLY A 64 -16.71 -12.14 -0.28
C GLY A 64 -16.91 -10.63 -0.09
N GLU A 65 -18.05 -10.22 0.46
CA GLU A 65 -18.38 -8.83 0.79
C GLU A 65 -17.46 -8.25 1.89
N ASP A 66 -17.21 -9.01 2.96
CA ASP A 66 -16.30 -8.60 4.03
C ASP A 66 -14.87 -8.40 3.51
N ILE A 67 -14.42 -9.31 2.62
CA ILE A 67 -13.12 -9.23 1.96
C ILE A 67 -13.06 -7.99 1.06
N PHE A 68 -14.10 -7.74 0.25
CA PHE A 68 -14.17 -6.58 -0.63
C PHE A 68 -14.07 -5.27 0.16
N HIS A 69 -14.87 -5.10 1.22
CA HIS A 69 -14.81 -3.90 2.05
C HIS A 69 -13.49 -3.77 2.81
N ALA A 70 -12.90 -4.87 3.28
CA ALA A 70 -11.58 -4.85 3.91
C ALA A 70 -10.49 -4.34 2.95
N VAL A 71 -10.52 -4.77 1.69
CA VAL A 71 -9.61 -4.32 0.64
C VAL A 71 -9.87 -2.85 0.28
N GLU A 72 -11.13 -2.49 0.03
CA GLU A 72 -11.55 -1.13 -0.33
C GLU A 72 -11.10 -0.11 0.72
N ASN A 73 -11.41 -0.37 1.99
CA ASN A 73 -10.99 0.48 3.10
C ASN A 73 -9.46 0.59 3.19
N SER A 74 -8.76 -0.53 3.00
CA SER A 74 -7.31 -0.55 3.08
C SER A 74 -6.63 0.21 1.95
N LEU A 75 -7.14 0.14 0.73
CA LEU A 75 -6.64 0.92 -0.40
C LEU A 75 -6.96 2.40 -0.23
N CYS A 76 -8.17 2.74 0.23
CA CYS A 76 -8.54 4.11 0.56
C CYS A 76 -7.60 4.71 1.61
N GLU A 77 -7.33 4.01 2.71
CA GLU A 77 -6.38 4.47 3.74
C GLU A 77 -4.98 4.72 3.17
N LEU A 78 -4.49 3.85 2.28
CA LEU A 78 -3.19 4.02 1.62
C LEU A 78 -3.18 5.26 0.72
N ILE A 79 -4.25 5.48 -0.06
CA ILE A 79 -4.40 6.66 -0.93
C ILE A 79 -4.43 7.94 -0.09
N TRP A 80 -5.24 7.97 0.97
CA TRP A 80 -5.33 9.13 1.85
C TRP A 80 -4.00 9.43 2.54
N LYS A 81 -3.26 8.39 2.94
CA LYS A 81 -1.93 8.56 3.51
C LYS A 81 -0.94 9.17 2.52
N LEU A 82 -0.90 8.68 1.28
CA LEU A 82 -0.07 9.25 0.22
C LEU A 82 -0.46 10.70 -0.08
N PHE A 83 -1.77 11.00 -0.09
CA PHE A 83 -2.27 12.36 -0.28
C PHE A 83 -1.83 13.32 0.84
N LEU A 84 -1.95 12.89 2.10
CA LEU A 84 -1.52 13.69 3.25
C LEU A 84 0.00 13.92 3.25
N GLU A 85 0.80 12.90 2.92
CA GLU A 85 2.26 13.02 2.82
C GLU A 85 2.67 13.98 1.71
N TYR A 86 2.03 13.90 0.54
CA TYR A 86 2.26 14.85 -0.56
C TYR A 86 1.91 16.29 -0.16
N GLN A 87 0.75 16.48 0.49
CA GLN A 87 0.32 17.80 0.95
C GLN A 87 1.27 18.40 1.99
N LEU A 88 1.76 17.58 2.92
CA LEU A 88 2.77 17.99 3.90
C LEU A 88 4.08 18.40 3.22
N MET A 89 4.54 17.62 2.23
CA MET A 89 5.75 17.91 1.48
C MET A 89 5.65 19.26 0.74
N VAL A 90 4.55 19.51 0.03
CA VAL A 90 4.31 20.80 -0.67
C VAL A 90 4.27 21.96 0.32
N HIS A 91 3.64 21.77 1.48
CA HIS A 91 3.59 22.81 2.52
C HIS A 91 4.97 23.11 3.12
N LEU A 92 5.78 22.09 3.40
CA LEU A 92 7.15 22.25 3.89
C LEU A 92 8.05 22.95 2.85
N LEU A 93 7.90 22.60 1.57
CA LEU A 93 8.63 23.26 0.49
C LEU A 93 8.27 24.75 0.39
N TRP A 94 6.98 25.07 0.55
CA TRP A 94 6.52 26.46 0.59
C TRP A 94 7.09 27.22 1.80
N LEU A 95 7.11 26.60 2.99
CA LEU A 95 7.71 27.19 4.19
C LEU A 95 9.21 27.43 4.03
N ALA A 96 9.93 26.49 3.40
CA ALA A 96 11.35 26.63 3.10
C ALA A 96 11.61 27.84 2.20
N LYS A 97 10.85 27.98 1.11
CA LYS A 97 10.99 29.09 0.16
C LYS A 97 10.62 30.45 0.78
N LYS A 98 9.73 30.48 1.77
CA LYS A 98 9.38 31.71 2.51
C LYS A 98 10.47 32.18 3.47
N LYS A 99 11.36 31.30 3.93
CA LYS A 99 12.51 31.67 4.78
C LYS A 99 13.70 32.20 4.00
N GLU A 100 13.74 31.97 2.69
CA GLU A 100 14.78 32.46 1.77
C GLU A 100 14.45 33.84 1.17
N LEU A 101 13.26 34.39 1.49
CA LEU A 101 12.78 35.72 1.11
C LEU A 101 12.76 36.64 2.33
#